data_AF-A0A9W9ZZC6-F1
#
_entry.id   AF-A0A9W9ZZC6-F1
#
_cell.length_a   1.000
_cell.length_b   1.000
_cell.length_c   1.000
_cell.angle_alpha   90.00
_cell.angle_beta   90.00
_cell.angle_gamma   90.00
#
_symmetry.space_group_name_H-M   'P 1'
#
loop_
_entity.id
_entity.type
_entity.pdbx_description
1 polymer ?
#
loop_
_entity_poly.entity_id
_entity_poly.type
_entity_poly.pdbx_seq_one_letter_code
_entity_poly.pdbx_strand_id
1 'polypeptide(L)'
;MQISEELQKRFPSCSEELVEELATYLFKPLTQCYQEVARSVFLSTGDKNRKSHSEVQNKVSVLWANAKLFDKGIKLFADDVQVQLCRHLLRTVCTDIVNQAVGFLAADHMLTINDDSALTPEDRLKIISKFPEKIKTELVKLNSTLNGKETEDFFNQFDVICGTGYCEFMLKKLDKKRERQLTVERRLCTSRTVTTRK
;
A
#
# COMPACT_ATOMS: atom_id res chain seq x y z
N MET A 1 -38.33 8.58 -21.57
CA MET A 1 -38.09 9.57 -22.65
C MET A 1 -36.94 9.18 -23.57
N GLN A 2 -35.71 8.99 -23.10
CA GLN A 2 -34.59 8.73 -24.04
C GLN A 2 -34.70 7.41 -24.83
N ILE A 3 -35.24 6.33 -24.25
CA ILE A 3 -35.39 5.05 -24.96
C ILE A 3 -36.52 5.09 -26.00
N SER A 4 -37.64 5.77 -25.72
CA SER A 4 -38.74 5.92 -26.67
C SER A 4 -38.34 6.80 -27.86
N GLU A 5 -37.62 7.89 -27.61
CA GLU A 5 -37.06 8.74 -28.68
C GLU A 5 -36.09 7.98 -29.58
N GLU A 6 -35.23 7.14 -29.00
CA GLU A 6 -34.25 6.37 -29.78
C GLU A 6 -34.88 5.20 -30.55
N LEU A 7 -35.95 4.60 -30.00
CA LEU A 7 -36.77 3.61 -30.71
C LEU A 7 -37.55 4.26 -31.87
N GLN A 8 -38.11 5.46 -31.68
CA GLN A 8 -38.83 6.19 -32.73
C GLN A 8 -37.91 6.61 -33.88
N LYS A 9 -36.66 7.01 -33.59
CA LYS A 9 -35.65 7.30 -34.63
C LYS A 9 -35.29 6.06 -35.45
N ARG A 10 -35.24 4.89 -34.81
CA ARG A 10 -34.84 3.63 -35.45
C ARG A 10 -35.99 2.95 -36.19
N PHE A 11 -37.23 3.18 -35.75
CA PHE A 11 -38.45 2.64 -36.34
C PHE A 11 -39.51 3.75 -36.56
N PRO A 12 -39.29 4.65 -37.53
CA PRO A 12 -40.14 5.83 -37.74
C PRO A 12 -41.57 5.49 -38.21
N SER A 13 -41.80 4.26 -38.69
CA SER A 13 -43.11 3.79 -39.15
C SER A 13 -43.97 3.15 -38.06
N CYS A 14 -43.47 3.00 -36.83
CA CYS A 14 -44.22 2.44 -35.72
C CYS A 14 -45.09 3.51 -35.04
N SER A 15 -46.28 3.10 -34.62
CA SER A 15 -47.20 3.93 -33.85
C SER A 15 -46.60 4.30 -32.50
N GLU A 16 -46.83 5.54 -32.09
CA GLU A 16 -46.27 6.13 -30.87
C GLU A 16 -46.65 5.31 -29.62
N GLU A 17 -47.89 4.80 -29.55
CA GLU A 17 -48.35 3.90 -28.48
C GLU A 17 -47.53 2.60 -28.37
N LEU A 18 -47.15 1.99 -29.49
CA LEU A 18 -46.37 0.75 -29.50
C LEU A 18 -44.92 1.02 -29.06
N VAL A 19 -44.38 2.18 -29.45
CA VAL A 19 -43.03 2.60 -29.07
C VAL A 19 -42.94 2.91 -27.57
N GLU A 20 -43.96 3.53 -26.99
CA GLU A 20 -44.04 3.74 -25.55
C GLU A 20 -44.16 2.42 -24.77
N GLU A 21 -44.96 1.47 -25.26
CA GLU A 21 -45.14 0.16 -24.63
C GLU A 21 -43.83 -0.65 -24.64
N LEU A 22 -43.12 -0.66 -25.78
CA LEU A 22 -41.81 -1.29 -25.92
C LEU A 22 -40.75 -0.60 -25.06
N ALA A 23 -40.73 0.73 -25.01
CA ALA A 23 -39.80 1.47 -24.17
C ALA A 23 -40.01 1.13 -22.68
N THR A 24 -41.27 1.02 -22.25
CA THR A 24 -41.64 0.65 -20.88
C THR A 24 -41.24 -0.79 -20.56
N TYR A 25 -41.44 -1.71 -21.52
CA TYR A 25 -41.04 -3.10 -21.38
C TYR A 25 -39.52 -3.27 -21.29
N LEU A 26 -38.74 -2.51 -22.10
CA LEU A 26 -37.28 -2.58 -22.14
C LEU A 26 -36.60 -1.82 -20.99
N PHE A 27 -37.24 -0.80 -20.45
CA PHE A 27 -36.67 0.02 -19.36
C PHE A 27 -36.38 -0.81 -18.11
N LYS A 28 -37.31 -1.69 -17.71
CA LYS A 28 -37.14 -2.53 -16.51
C LYS A 28 -35.94 -3.49 -16.62
N PRO A 29 -35.83 -4.33 -17.67
CA PRO A 29 -34.67 -5.20 -17.88
C PRO A 29 -33.34 -4.44 -18.01
N LEU A 30 -33.31 -3.32 -18.75
CA LEU A 30 -32.07 -2.54 -18.90
C LEU A 30 -31.60 -1.97 -17.56
N THR A 31 -32.55 -1.43 -16.78
CA THR A 31 -32.25 -0.84 -15.47
C THR A 31 -31.76 -1.91 -14.51
N GLN A 32 -32.37 -3.11 -14.52
CA GLN A 32 -31.94 -4.24 -13.71
C GLN A 32 -30.53 -4.70 -14.07
N CYS A 33 -30.24 -4.88 -15.37
CA CYS A 33 -28.92 -5.29 -15.84
C CYS A 33 -27.85 -4.24 -15.48
N TYR A 34 -28.15 -2.95 -15.64
CA TYR A 34 -27.26 -1.86 -15.21
C TYR A 34 -27.00 -1.88 -13.70
N GLN A 35 -28.05 -2.09 -12.89
CA GLN A 35 -27.92 -2.17 -11.43
C GLN A 35 -27.11 -3.38 -10.99
N GLU A 36 -27.22 -4.53 -11.66
CA GLU A 36 -26.42 -5.71 -11.38
C GLU A 36 -24.94 -5.52 -11.74
N VAL A 37 -24.66 -4.88 -12.88
CA VAL A 37 -23.29 -4.51 -13.27
C VAL A 37 -22.72 -3.50 -12.27
N ALA A 38 -23.47 -2.46 -11.89
CA ALA A 38 -23.05 -1.48 -10.91
C ALA A 38 -22.79 -2.12 -9.52
N ARG A 39 -23.68 -3.03 -9.07
CA ARG A 39 -23.50 -3.77 -7.81
C ARG A 39 -22.29 -4.70 -7.86
N SER A 40 -22.07 -5.42 -8.96
CA SER A 40 -20.92 -6.32 -9.09
C SER A 40 -19.59 -5.58 -9.12
N VAL A 41 -19.53 -4.43 -9.81
CA VAL A 41 -18.36 -3.54 -9.81
C VAL A 41 -18.13 -2.97 -8.40
N PHE A 42 -19.17 -2.52 -7.71
CA PHE A 42 -19.07 -1.96 -6.36
C PHE A 42 -18.64 -3.00 -5.31
N LEU A 43 -19.22 -4.20 -5.33
CA LEU A 43 -18.89 -5.28 -4.41
C LEU A 43 -17.48 -5.84 -4.66
N SER A 44 -17.06 -5.94 -5.92
CA SER A 44 -15.72 -6.44 -6.26
C SER A 44 -14.60 -5.47 -5.90
N THR A 45 -14.86 -4.16 -5.92
CA THR A 45 -13.89 -3.12 -5.52
C THR A 45 -13.88 -2.86 -4.01
N GLY A 46 -15.05 -2.88 -3.35
CA GLY A 46 -15.16 -2.57 -1.91
C GLY A 46 -14.52 -3.61 -0.97
N ASP A 47 -14.72 -4.91 -1.24
CA ASP A 47 -14.25 -5.97 -0.34
C ASP A 47 -12.79 -6.41 -0.57
N LYS A 48 -12.29 -6.29 -1.79
CA LYS A 48 -10.88 -6.61 -2.12
C LYS A 48 -9.92 -5.52 -1.63
N ASN A 49 -10.28 -4.24 -1.81
CA ASN A 49 -9.43 -3.12 -1.42
C ASN A 49 -9.36 -2.93 0.11
N ARG A 50 -10.47 -3.14 0.84
CA ARG A 50 -10.52 -2.95 2.29
C ARG A 50 -9.79 -4.05 3.07
N LYS A 51 -9.80 -5.30 2.58
CA LYS A 51 -8.98 -6.40 3.13
C LYS A 51 -7.50 -6.18 2.84
N SER A 52 -7.15 -5.81 1.60
CA SER A 52 -5.77 -5.50 1.18
C SER A 52 -5.14 -4.37 2.00
N HIS A 53 -5.85 -3.25 2.20
CA HIS A 53 -5.34 -2.13 3.00
C HIS A 53 -5.01 -2.54 4.44
N SER A 54 -5.88 -3.31 5.09
CA SER A 54 -5.65 -3.73 6.49
C SER A 54 -4.47 -4.70 6.60
N GLU A 55 -4.29 -5.57 5.61
CA GLU A 55 -3.19 -6.52 5.56
C GLU A 55 -1.86 -5.83 5.30
N VAL A 56 -1.82 -4.91 4.33
CA VAL A 56 -0.63 -4.09 4.03
C VAL A 56 -0.28 -3.21 5.23
N GLN A 57 -1.28 -2.56 5.87
CA GLN A 57 -1.09 -1.79 7.09
C GLN A 57 -0.42 -2.62 8.19
N ASN A 58 -0.90 -3.84 8.44
CA ASN A 58 -0.34 -4.72 9.46
C ASN A 58 1.09 -5.14 9.11
N LYS A 59 1.35 -5.52 7.85
CA LYS A 59 2.69 -5.89 7.37
C LYS A 59 3.67 -4.73 7.52
N VAL A 60 3.32 -3.55 7.02
CA VAL A 60 4.15 -2.34 7.13
C VAL A 60 4.40 -1.98 8.60
N SER A 61 3.39 -2.09 9.47
CA SER A 61 3.54 -1.82 10.90
C SER A 61 4.55 -2.76 11.57
N VAL A 62 4.53 -4.05 11.21
CA VAL A 62 5.49 -5.05 11.73
C VAL A 62 6.90 -4.77 11.19
N LEU A 63 7.05 -4.54 9.90
CA LEU A 63 8.34 -4.23 9.28
C LEU A 63 8.93 -2.94 9.85
N TRP A 64 8.10 -1.91 10.05
CA TRP A 64 8.50 -0.64 10.66
C TRP A 64 9.00 -0.84 12.10
N ALA A 65 8.27 -1.60 12.91
CA ALA A 65 8.66 -1.91 14.28
C ALA A 65 10.01 -2.65 14.33
N ASN A 66 10.20 -3.62 13.44
CA ASN A 66 11.46 -4.35 13.30
C ASN A 66 12.60 -3.43 12.84
N ALA A 67 12.37 -2.58 11.84
CA ALA A 67 13.36 -1.62 11.35
C ALA A 67 13.83 -0.67 12.46
N LYS A 68 12.92 -0.11 13.26
CA LYS A 68 13.27 0.73 14.42
C LYS A 68 14.03 -0.04 15.50
N LEU A 69 13.72 -1.32 15.70
CA LEU A 69 14.43 -2.18 16.64
C LEU A 69 15.86 -2.49 16.17
N PHE A 70 16.03 -2.78 14.88
CA PHE A 70 17.33 -3.00 14.27
C PHE A 70 18.17 -1.72 14.32
N ASP A 71 17.61 -0.56 13.99
CA ASP A 71 18.26 0.75 14.10
C ASP A 71 18.85 0.98 15.50
N LYS A 72 18.05 0.76 16.55
CA LYS A 72 18.52 0.88 17.95
C LYS A 72 19.64 -0.10 18.28
N GLY A 73 19.57 -1.33 17.74
CA GLY A 73 20.61 -2.33 17.94
C GLY A 73 21.91 -2.02 17.20
N ILE A 74 21.81 -1.46 15.98
CA ILE A 74 22.94 -1.09 15.13
C ILE A 74 23.81 -0.01 15.79
N LYS A 75 23.18 0.92 16.54
CA LYS A 75 23.87 1.98 17.31
C LYS A 75 24.74 1.46 18.47
N LEU A 76 24.72 0.15 18.76
CA LEU A 76 25.56 -0.48 19.80
C LEU A 76 26.88 -1.04 19.23
N PHE A 77 27.07 -1.02 17.91
CA PHE A 77 28.27 -1.51 17.24
C PHE A 77 29.27 -0.37 16.97
N ALA A 78 30.51 -0.72 16.65
CA ALA A 78 31.52 0.24 16.21
C ALA A 78 31.19 0.82 14.81
N ASP A 79 31.67 2.03 14.52
CA ASP A 79 31.30 2.83 13.34
C ASP A 79 31.42 2.07 12.00
N ASP A 80 32.45 1.24 11.85
CA ASP A 80 32.71 0.46 10.63
C ASP A 80 31.64 -0.63 10.40
N VAL A 81 31.26 -1.34 11.46
CA VAL A 81 30.21 -2.36 11.45
C VAL A 81 28.83 -1.70 11.37
N GLN A 82 28.64 -0.58 12.07
CA GLN A 82 27.40 0.18 12.10
C GLN A 82 26.97 0.60 10.69
N VAL A 83 27.88 1.18 9.90
CA VAL A 83 27.58 1.62 8.53
C VAL A 83 27.20 0.45 7.62
N GLN A 84 27.83 -0.72 7.78
CA GLN A 84 27.49 -1.92 7.00
C GLN A 84 26.10 -2.45 7.36
N LEU A 85 25.77 -2.49 8.65
CA LEU A 85 24.45 -2.93 9.11
C LEU A 85 23.35 -1.95 8.72
N CYS A 86 23.60 -0.63 8.77
CA CYS A 86 22.67 0.39 8.28
C CYS A 86 22.34 0.15 6.80
N ARG A 87 23.35 -0.04 5.94
CA ARG A 87 23.13 -0.34 4.51
C ARG A 87 22.38 -1.65 4.32
N HIS A 88 22.67 -2.67 5.12
CA HIS A 88 21.97 -3.94 5.04
C HIS A 88 20.49 -3.78 5.41
N LEU A 89 20.19 -3.05 6.48
CA LEU A 89 18.82 -2.76 6.90
C LEU A 89 18.06 -1.97 5.83
N LEU A 90 18.71 -0.96 5.23
CA LEU A 90 18.13 -0.17 4.15
C LEU A 90 17.79 -1.05 2.94
N ARG A 91 18.69 -1.95 2.53
CA ARG A 91 18.51 -2.80 1.35
C ARG A 91 17.54 -3.97 1.56
N THR A 92 17.22 -4.30 2.80
CA THR A 92 16.33 -5.42 3.14
C THR A 92 14.98 -4.91 3.63
N VAL A 93 14.84 -4.72 4.95
CA VAL A 93 13.57 -4.38 5.59
C VAL A 93 13.03 -3.04 5.09
N CYS A 94 13.87 -2.02 4.91
CA CYS A 94 13.41 -0.73 4.41
C CYS A 94 12.98 -0.83 2.94
N THR A 95 13.71 -1.55 2.10
CA THR A 95 13.29 -1.85 0.72
C THR A 95 11.92 -2.52 0.68
N ASP A 96 11.67 -3.51 1.55
CA ASP A 96 10.38 -4.19 1.63
C ASP A 96 9.26 -3.24 2.04
N ILE A 97 9.52 -2.35 3.00
CA ILE A 97 8.58 -1.29 3.40
C ILE A 97 8.24 -0.38 2.21
N VAL A 98 9.24 0.07 1.44
CA VAL A 98 8.99 0.91 0.25
C VAL A 98 8.20 0.14 -0.81
N ASN A 99 8.51 -1.13 -1.03
CA ASN A 99 7.78 -1.98 -1.97
C ASN A 99 6.30 -2.09 -1.60
N GLN A 100 6.00 -2.31 -0.32
CA GLN A 100 4.62 -2.35 0.17
C GLN A 100 3.91 -1.00 0.01
N ALA A 101 4.59 0.11 0.33
CA ALA A 101 4.03 1.45 0.18
C ALA A 101 3.74 1.83 -1.28
N VAL A 102 4.69 1.57 -2.19
CA VAL A 102 4.53 1.82 -3.63
C VAL A 102 3.45 0.91 -4.21
N GLY A 103 3.41 -0.37 -3.82
CA GLY A 103 2.37 -1.30 -4.26
C GLY A 103 0.97 -0.88 -3.80
N PHE A 104 0.87 -0.41 -2.55
CA PHE A 104 -0.37 0.12 -2.01
C PHE A 104 -0.85 1.36 -2.77
N LEU A 105 0.02 2.36 -2.96
CA LEU A 105 -0.31 3.57 -3.71
C LEU A 105 -0.65 3.25 -5.18
N ALA A 106 0.06 2.29 -5.79
CA ALA A 106 -0.24 1.86 -7.14
C ALA A 106 -1.66 1.29 -7.23
N ALA A 107 -2.05 0.43 -6.28
CA ALA A 107 -3.40 -0.09 -6.21
C ALA A 107 -4.45 1.01 -5.99
N ASP A 108 -4.18 1.99 -5.12
CA ASP A 108 -5.06 3.13 -4.86
C ASP A 108 -5.28 4.01 -6.11
N HIS A 109 -4.22 4.22 -6.88
CA HIS A 109 -4.25 4.94 -8.16
C HIS A 109 -4.66 4.06 -9.36
N MET A 110 -5.15 2.83 -9.15
CA MET A 110 -5.53 1.86 -10.18
C MET A 110 -4.41 1.55 -11.20
N LEU A 111 -3.15 1.64 -10.78
CA LEU A 111 -1.98 1.26 -11.58
C LEU A 111 -1.76 -0.24 -11.50
N THR A 112 -1.81 -0.92 -12.64
CA THR A 112 -1.50 -2.35 -12.73
C THR A 112 0.00 -2.57 -12.56
N ILE A 113 0.36 -3.37 -11.55
CA ILE A 113 1.70 -3.93 -11.40
C ILE A 113 1.69 -5.27 -12.11
N ASN A 114 2.51 -5.42 -13.15
CA ASN A 114 2.48 -6.59 -14.03
C ASN A 114 3.07 -7.86 -13.39
N ASP A 115 3.74 -7.72 -12.24
CA ASP A 115 4.41 -8.81 -11.54
C ASP A 115 4.16 -8.70 -10.03
N ASP A 116 3.57 -9.76 -9.44
CA ASP A 116 3.39 -9.93 -7.99
C ASP A 116 4.71 -10.32 -7.27
N SER A 117 5.80 -10.46 -8.04
CA SER A 117 7.13 -10.72 -7.53
C SER A 117 7.74 -9.44 -6.91
N ALA A 118 8.75 -9.61 -6.04
CA ALA A 118 9.35 -8.49 -5.31
C ALA A 118 9.76 -7.35 -6.25
N LEU A 119 9.13 -6.19 -6.11
CA LEU A 119 9.37 -5.00 -6.92
C LEU A 119 10.86 -4.67 -6.99
N THR A 120 11.43 -4.83 -8.19
CA THR A 120 12.82 -4.47 -8.46
C THR A 120 13.00 -2.94 -8.35
N PRO A 121 14.24 -2.45 -8.12
CA PRO A 121 14.51 -1.01 -8.10
C PRO A 121 14.06 -0.30 -9.39
N GLU A 122 14.20 -0.96 -10.54
CA GLU A 122 13.82 -0.44 -11.85
C GLU A 122 12.30 -0.36 -12.01
N ASP A 123 11.57 -1.42 -11.64
CA ASP A 123 10.12 -1.43 -11.76
C ASP A 123 9.47 -0.45 -10.79
N ARG A 124 10.06 -0.28 -9.61
CA ARG A 124 9.64 0.74 -8.66
C ARG A 124 9.76 2.15 -9.25
N LEU A 125 10.87 2.48 -9.92
CA LEU A 125 11.01 3.78 -10.58
C LEU A 125 10.02 3.96 -11.73
N LYS A 126 9.74 2.91 -12.51
CA LYS A 126 8.72 2.93 -13.58
C LYS A 126 7.31 3.14 -13.04
N ILE A 127 7.00 2.63 -11.85
CA ILE A 127 5.71 2.86 -11.19
C ILE A 127 5.68 4.26 -10.60
N ILE A 128 6.78 4.69 -9.96
CA ILE A 128 6.89 6.02 -9.35
C ILE A 128 6.67 7.13 -10.39
N SER A 129 7.18 6.95 -11.61
CA SER A 129 7.01 7.93 -12.70
C SER A 129 5.57 8.09 -13.18
N LYS A 130 4.67 7.15 -12.87
CA LYS A 130 3.25 7.20 -13.24
C LYS A 130 2.39 7.93 -12.21
N PHE A 131 2.90 8.20 -11.02
CA PHE A 131 2.15 8.94 -10.00
C PHE A 131 2.06 10.44 -10.30
N PRO A 132 1.05 11.13 -9.74
CA PRO A 132 1.00 12.59 -9.73
C PRO A 132 2.26 13.21 -9.11
N GLU A 133 2.68 14.37 -9.62
CA GLU A 133 3.97 15.00 -9.25
C GLU A 133 4.15 15.14 -7.73
N LYS A 134 3.09 15.50 -7.00
CA LYS A 134 3.09 15.59 -5.53
C LYS A 134 3.56 14.30 -4.84
N ILE A 135 3.08 13.14 -5.30
CA ILE A 135 3.38 11.82 -4.71
C ILE A 135 4.71 11.31 -5.24
N LYS A 136 4.93 11.49 -6.54
CA LYS A 136 6.16 11.11 -7.23
C LYS A 136 7.39 11.75 -6.59
N THR A 137 7.38 13.05 -6.31
CA THR A 137 8.52 13.75 -5.69
C THR A 137 8.92 13.10 -4.35
N GLU A 138 7.93 12.80 -3.50
CA GLU A 138 8.19 12.19 -2.19
C GLU A 138 8.62 10.73 -2.30
N LEU A 139 8.05 9.95 -3.23
CA LEU A 139 8.47 8.57 -3.47
C LEU A 139 9.87 8.46 -4.08
N VAL A 140 10.27 9.39 -4.96
CA VAL A 140 11.64 9.46 -5.47
C VAL A 140 12.62 9.74 -4.34
N LYS A 141 12.31 10.69 -3.46
CA LYS A 141 13.12 10.96 -2.26
C LYS A 141 13.22 9.72 -1.39
N LEU A 142 12.11 9.07 -1.06
CA LEU A 142 12.10 7.84 -0.27
C LEU A 142 12.98 6.75 -0.91
N ASN A 143 12.83 6.52 -2.22
CA ASN A 143 13.63 5.52 -2.90
C ASN A 143 15.13 5.85 -2.89
N SER A 144 15.51 7.13 -2.93
CA SER A 144 16.91 7.55 -2.84
C SER A 144 17.55 7.25 -1.47
N THR A 145 16.77 7.33 -0.38
CA THR A 145 17.27 7.05 0.98
C THR A 145 17.71 5.59 1.18
N LEU A 146 17.22 4.65 0.36
CA LEU A 146 17.62 3.24 0.42
C LEU A 146 19.09 3.00 0.03
N ASN A 147 19.69 3.94 -0.69
CA ASN A 147 21.11 3.92 -1.03
C ASN A 147 21.97 4.71 -0.03
N GLY A 148 21.36 5.22 1.04
CA GLY A 148 22.01 5.99 2.09
C GLY A 148 23.01 5.18 2.91
N LYS A 149 23.76 5.90 3.74
CA LYS A 149 24.66 5.32 4.75
C LYS A 149 24.00 5.20 6.12
N GLU A 150 22.94 5.97 6.34
CA GLU A 150 22.23 6.10 7.60
C GLU A 150 20.73 5.87 7.37
N THR A 151 20.09 5.38 8.41
CA THR A 151 18.67 4.99 8.45
C THR A 151 17.76 6.15 8.83
N GLU A 152 18.32 7.24 9.38
CA GLU A 152 17.57 8.40 9.85
C GLU A 152 16.81 9.11 8.71
N ASP A 153 17.48 9.37 7.59
CA ASP A 153 16.88 9.97 6.40
C ASP A 153 15.70 9.13 5.87
N PHE A 154 15.87 7.80 5.86
CA PHE A 154 14.79 6.89 5.47
C PHE A 154 13.59 7.01 6.39
N PHE A 155 13.80 6.99 7.71
CA PHE A 155 12.70 7.06 8.67
C PHE A 155 11.95 8.39 8.58
N ASN A 156 12.68 9.50 8.49
CA ASN A 156 12.09 10.83 8.36
C ASN A 156 11.25 10.94 7.08
N GLN A 157 11.78 10.47 5.95
CA GLN A 157 11.08 10.50 4.67
C GLN A 157 9.88 9.53 4.63
N PHE A 158 9.98 8.38 5.30
CA PHE A 158 8.86 7.45 5.38
C PHE A 158 7.72 7.96 6.26
N ASP A 159 8.02 8.65 7.36
CA ASP A 159 7.00 9.31 8.19
C ASP A 159 6.21 10.37 7.39
N VAL A 160 6.86 11.09 6.47
CA VAL A 160 6.18 12.02 5.53
C VAL A 160 5.17 11.29 4.64
N ILE A 161 5.56 10.13 4.08
CA ILE A 161 4.69 9.32 3.20
C ILE A 161 3.57 8.61 3.96
N CYS A 162 3.74 8.38 5.26
CA CYS A 162 2.67 7.88 6.11
C CYS A 162 1.68 8.98 6.55
N GLY A 163 1.99 10.25 6.27
CA GLY A 163 1.13 11.38 6.57
C GLY A 163 -0.16 11.40 5.74
N THR A 164 -1.05 12.33 6.12
CA THR A 164 -2.34 12.57 5.47
C THR A 164 -2.16 12.99 4.01
N GLY A 165 -2.89 12.36 3.09
CA GLY A 165 -2.81 12.63 1.65
C GLY A 165 -1.77 11.82 0.87
N TYR A 166 -1.23 10.75 1.46
CA TYR A 166 -0.37 9.75 0.81
C TYR A 166 -0.84 8.32 1.17
N CYS A 167 -0.02 7.52 1.87
CA CYS A 167 -0.39 6.16 2.27
C CYS A 167 -1.31 6.12 3.49
N GLU A 168 -1.34 7.20 4.29
CA GLU A 168 -2.10 7.32 5.54
C GLU A 168 -1.90 6.13 6.51
N PHE A 169 -0.71 5.53 6.48
CA PHE A 169 -0.41 4.39 7.33
C PHE A 169 -0.41 4.81 8.79
N MET A 170 -1.25 4.16 9.59
CA MET A 170 -1.26 4.33 11.05
C MET A 170 -0.10 3.58 11.70
N LEU A 171 1.11 4.12 11.58
CA LEU A 171 2.28 3.59 12.25
C LEU A 171 2.12 3.75 13.76
N LYS A 172 1.74 2.66 14.44
CA LYS A 172 1.72 2.64 15.91
C LYS A 172 3.15 2.86 16.39
N LYS A 173 3.38 3.92 17.18
CA LYS A 173 4.59 4.04 18.00
C LYS A 173 4.73 2.73 18.78
N LEU A 174 5.92 2.13 18.81
CA LEU A 174 6.17 0.89 19.55
C LEU A 174 5.53 1.01 20.94
N ASP A 175 4.57 0.14 21.24
CA ASP A 175 3.92 0.13 22.54
C ASP A 175 5.00 -0.08 23.61
N LYS A 176 5.10 0.85 24.57
CA LYS A 176 6.04 0.81 25.70
C LYS A 176 6.00 -0.55 26.43
N LYS A 177 4.88 -1.28 26.37
CA LYS A 177 4.73 -2.63 26.94
C LYS A 177 5.52 -3.68 26.17
N ARG A 178 5.56 -3.61 24.83
CA ARG A 178 6.30 -4.55 23.98
C ARG A 178 7.80 -4.23 23.95
N GLU A 179 8.18 -2.95 24.04
CA GLU A 179 9.58 -2.57 24.31
C GLU A 179 10.08 -3.11 25.65
N ARG A 180 9.29 -2.99 26.73
CA ARG A 180 9.65 -3.58 28.03
C ARG A 180 9.78 -5.09 27.94
N GLN A 181 8.87 -5.78 27.25
CA GLN A 181 8.92 -7.23 27.10
C GLN A 181 10.16 -7.71 26.34
N LEU A 182 10.47 -7.12 25.18
CA LEU A 182 11.66 -7.46 24.39
C LEU A 182 12.97 -7.08 25.09
N THR A 183 12.98 -6.03 25.89
CA THR A 183 14.16 -5.66 26.71
C THR A 183 14.37 -6.63 27.88
N VAL A 184 13.29 -7.17 28.46
CA VAL A 184 13.35 -8.19 29.51
C VAL A 184 13.80 -9.53 28.94
N GLU A 185 13.25 -9.94 27.80
CA GLU A 185 13.56 -11.20 27.13
C GLU A 185 15.02 -11.25 26.64
N ARG A 186 15.53 -10.14 26.10
CA ARG A 186 16.96 -9.99 25.75
C ARG A 186 17.88 -10.04 26.96
N ARG A 187 17.53 -9.38 28.07
CA ARG A 187 18.32 -9.43 29.31
C ARG A 187 18.42 -10.85 29.88
N LEU A 188 17.33 -11.61 29.84
CA LEU A 188 17.30 -13.01 30.30
C LEU A 188 18.17 -13.93 29.43
N CYS A 189 18.24 -13.68 28.12
CA CYS A 189 19.07 -14.45 27.21
C CYS A 189 20.57 -14.16 27.41
N THR A 190 20.95 -12.90 27.65
CA THR A 190 22.34 -12.52 27.97
C THR A 190 22.79 -13.02 29.36
N SER A 191 21.88 -13.13 30.33
CA SER A 191 22.21 -13.75 31.63
C SER A 191 22.41 -15.26 31.53
N ARG A 192 21.69 -15.95 30.65
CA ARG A 192 21.80 -17.42 30.46
C ARG A 192 23.10 -17.87 29.82
N THR A 193 23.75 -17.03 29.01
CA THR A 193 25.06 -17.33 28.41
C THR A 193 26.24 -17.07 29.35
N VAL A 194 26.04 -16.33 30.43
CA VAL A 194 27.07 -16.07 31.46
C VAL A 194 27.09 -17.18 32.52
N THR A 195 25.98 -17.89 32.76
CA THR A 195 25.91 -18.94 33.80
C THR A 195 26.31 -20.34 33.31
N THR A 196 26.40 -20.58 32.00
CA THR A 196 26.83 -21.87 31.42
C THR A 196 28.32 -21.94 31.08
N ARG A 197 29.10 -20.91 31.42
CA ARG A 197 30.58 -20.93 31.40
C ARG A 197 31.13 -20.84 32.82
N LYS A 198 30.88 -21.85 33.63
CA LYS A 198 31.69 -22.22 34.79
C LYS A 198 31.77 -23.74 34.87
#